data_AF-A0A961V0G2-F1
#
_entry.id   AF-A0A961V0G2-F1
#
_cell.length_a   1.000
_cell.length_b   1.000
_cell.length_c   1.000
_cell.angle_alpha   90.00
_cell.angle_beta   90.00
_cell.angle_gamma   90.00
#
_symmetry.space_group_name_H-M   'P 1'
#
loop_
_entity.id
_entity.type
_entity.pdbx_description
1 polymer ?
#
loop_
_entity_poly.entity_id
_entity_poly.type
_entity_poly.pdbx_seq_one_letter_code
_entity_poly.pdbx_strand_id
1 'polypeptide(L)'
;GMGVLPLVFENGLSWRELGLDGSETVTIAGIAEGLKPRQTLEAEIKFADGSVKVVPLLCRIDTLDELEYFNNGGILQYVLRRLAA
;
A
#
# COMPACT_ATOMS: atom_id res chain seq x y z
N GLY A 1 -10.00 8.41 -4.32
CA GLY A 1 -9.95 7.46 -3.18
C GLY A 1 -10.05 8.16 -1.84
N MET A 2 -10.05 7.43 -0.73
CA MET A 2 -10.15 7.95 0.66
C MET A 2 -8.79 8.20 1.33
N GLY A 3 -7.68 8.20 0.58
CA GLY A 3 -6.32 8.34 1.14
C GLY A 3 -5.71 7.03 1.67
N VAL A 4 -6.39 5.90 1.48
CA VAL A 4 -5.87 4.55 1.80
C VAL A 4 -5.09 3.99 0.61
N LEU A 5 -3.95 3.35 0.87
CA LEU A 5 -3.12 2.69 -0.14
C LEU A 5 -3.62 1.24 -0.37
N PRO A 6 -4.22 0.91 -1.52
CA PRO A 6 -4.65 -0.46 -1.80
C PRO A 6 -3.46 -1.33 -2.22
N LEU A 7 -3.22 -2.42 -1.49
CA LEU A 7 -2.14 -3.37 -1.74
C LEU A 7 -2.72 -4.79 -1.93
N VAL A 8 -2.13 -5.56 -2.82
CA VAL A 8 -2.53 -6.95 -3.09
C VAL A 8 -1.28 -7.82 -3.11
N PHE A 9 -1.34 -8.98 -2.47
CA PHE A 9 -0.29 -9.99 -2.57
C PHE A 9 -0.15 -10.49 -4.01
N GLU A 10 1.08 -10.60 -4.50
CA GLU A 10 1.33 -11.13 -5.83
C GLU A 10 1.34 -12.67 -5.86
N ASN A 11 1.33 -13.25 -7.06
CA ASN A 11 1.49 -14.69 -7.29
C ASN A 11 0.44 -15.59 -6.61
N GLY A 12 -0.75 -15.05 -6.34
CA GLY A 12 -1.83 -15.81 -5.70
C GLY A 12 -1.61 -16.05 -4.21
N LEU A 13 -0.56 -15.47 -3.61
CA LEU A 13 -0.32 -15.54 -2.18
C LEU A 13 -1.50 -14.96 -1.41
N SER A 14 -1.86 -15.63 -0.33
CA SER A 14 -2.84 -15.17 0.62
C SER A 14 -2.24 -15.04 2.01
N TRP A 15 -2.92 -14.28 2.88
CA TRP A 15 -2.55 -14.19 4.29
C TRP A 15 -2.49 -15.58 4.97
N ARG A 16 -3.33 -16.53 4.54
CA ARG A 16 -3.33 -17.91 5.04
C ARG A 16 -2.08 -18.67 4.63
N GLU A 17 -1.67 -18.56 3.38
CA GLU A 17 -0.45 -19.23 2.88
C GLU A 17 0.81 -18.65 3.50
N LEU A 18 0.79 -17.36 3.84
CA LEU A 18 1.87 -16.70 4.56
C LEU A 18 1.89 -17.04 6.07
N GLY A 19 0.78 -17.58 6.58
CA GLY A 19 0.60 -17.96 7.98
C GLY A 19 0.34 -16.75 8.88
N LEU A 20 -0.26 -15.68 8.35
CA LEU A 20 -0.52 -14.45 9.10
C LEU A 20 -1.70 -14.65 10.05
N ASP A 21 -1.51 -14.31 11.32
CA ASP A 21 -2.56 -14.35 12.35
C ASP A 21 -2.98 -12.96 12.86
N GLY A 22 -2.27 -11.90 12.44
CA GLY A 22 -2.53 -10.51 12.81
C GLY A 22 -1.70 -10.01 14.00
N SER A 23 -0.85 -10.86 14.59
CA SER A 23 0.12 -10.44 15.61
C SER A 23 1.40 -9.86 15.02
N GLU A 24 1.60 -9.98 13.71
CA GLU A 24 2.81 -9.56 13.02
C GLU A 24 2.91 -8.03 12.91
N THR A 25 4.15 -7.54 12.86
CA THR A 25 4.43 -6.17 12.44
C THR A 25 4.77 -6.15 10.95
N VAL A 26 4.01 -5.40 10.17
CA VAL A 26 4.20 -5.28 8.71
C VAL A 26 4.77 -3.90 8.38
N THR A 27 5.94 -3.89 7.73
CA THR A 27 6.59 -2.67 7.22
C THR A 27 6.54 -2.67 5.70
N ILE A 28 6.05 -1.59 5.09
CA ILE A 28 5.97 -1.45 3.64
C ILE A 28 7.06 -0.48 3.16
N ALA A 29 8.03 -0.99 2.41
CA ALA A 29 9.14 -0.20 1.89
C ALA A 29 8.79 0.51 0.56
N GLY A 30 9.56 1.54 0.21
CA GLY A 30 9.48 2.22 -1.10
C GLY A 30 8.35 3.25 -1.26
N ILE A 31 7.48 3.44 -0.25
CA ILE A 31 6.39 4.44 -0.34
C ILE A 31 6.95 5.88 -0.36
N ALA A 32 7.97 6.16 0.45
CA ALA A 32 8.50 7.52 0.63
C ALA A 32 9.24 8.06 -0.62
N GLU A 33 9.66 7.19 -1.53
CA GLU A 33 10.36 7.54 -2.76
C GLU A 33 9.41 8.06 -3.87
N GLY A 34 8.10 7.97 -3.61
CA GLY A 34 7.06 8.31 -4.56
C GLY A 34 6.50 7.05 -5.24
N LEU A 35 5.17 6.95 -5.26
CA LEU A 35 4.47 5.83 -5.86
C LEU A 35 4.23 6.05 -7.36
N LYS A 36 4.30 4.97 -8.13
CA LYS A 36 3.82 4.91 -9.53
C LYS A 36 2.59 4.02 -9.62
N PRO A 37 1.69 4.26 -10.59
CA PRO A 37 0.57 3.35 -10.82
C PRO A 37 1.07 1.91 -11.04
N ARG A 38 0.40 0.95 -10.40
CA ARG A 38 0.71 -0.49 -10.48
C ARG A 38 2.14 -0.88 -10.08
N GLN A 39 2.80 -0.07 -9.24
CA GLN A 39 4.13 -0.37 -8.73
C GLN A 39 4.13 -1.58 -7.79
N THR A 40 5.13 -2.44 -7.92
CA THR A 40 5.44 -3.47 -6.92
C THR A 40 6.25 -2.86 -5.78
N LEU A 41 5.82 -3.14 -4.55
CA LEU A 41 6.45 -2.77 -3.29
C LEU A 41 6.85 -4.04 -2.53
N GLU A 42 7.69 -3.88 -1.52
CA GLU A 42 8.07 -4.98 -0.63
C GLU A 42 7.45 -4.77 0.75
N ALA A 43 6.86 -5.83 1.29
CA ALA A 43 6.42 -5.89 2.67
C ALA A 43 7.35 -6.79 3.48
N GLU A 44 7.98 -6.21 4.49
CA GLU A 44 8.70 -6.94 5.52
C GLU A 44 7.73 -7.27 6.66
N ILE A 45 7.46 -8.56 6.84
CA ILE A 45 6.56 -9.10 7.85
C ILE A 45 7.40 -9.73 8.95
N LYS A 46 7.37 -9.12 10.13
CA LYS A 46 8.04 -9.61 11.33
C LYS A 46 7.04 -10.33 12.23
N PHE A 47 7.26 -11.62 12.45
CA PHE A 47 6.42 -12.49 13.28
C PHE A 47 6.78 -12.38 14.76
N ALA A 48 5.87 -12.83 15.62
CA ALA A 48 6.05 -12.82 17.07
C ALA A 48 7.22 -13.70 17.55
N ASP A 49 7.58 -14.74 16.78
CA ASP A 49 8.75 -15.59 17.04
C ASP A 49 10.09 -14.94 16.64
N GLY A 50 10.04 -13.73 16.06
CA GLY A 50 11.19 -12.98 15.60
C GLY A 50 11.62 -13.31 14.16
N SER A 51 10.99 -14.27 13.50
CA SER A 51 11.23 -14.53 12.08
C SER A 51 10.73 -13.38 11.20
N VAL A 52 11.38 -13.20 10.05
CA VAL A 52 11.05 -12.15 9.10
C VAL A 52 10.84 -12.76 7.72
N LYS A 53 9.75 -12.39 7.05
CA LYS A 53 9.48 -12.71 5.64
C LYS A 53 9.34 -11.43 4.84
N VAL A 54 9.98 -11.38 3.68
CA VAL A 54 9.79 -10.30 2.71
C VAL A 54 8.92 -10.83 1.58
N VAL A 55 7.83 -10.13 1.28
CA VAL A 55 6.88 -10.51 0.23
C VAL A 55 6.58 -9.34 -0.72
N PRO A 56 6.48 -9.59 -2.04
CA PRO A 56 6.09 -8.57 -2.99
C PRO A 56 4.59 -8.26 -2.89
N LEU A 57 4.27 -6.98 -2.97
CA LEU A 57 2.91 -6.45 -3.00
C LEU A 57 2.71 -5.57 -4.23
N LEU A 58 1.60 -5.79 -4.93
CA LEU A 58 1.16 -4.92 -6.00
C LEU A 58 0.35 -3.74 -5.43
N CYS A 59 0.81 -2.52 -5.70
CA CYS A 59 0.02 -1.32 -5.47
C CYS A 59 -1.12 -1.22 -6.49
N ARG A 60 -2.36 -1.17 -6.02
CA ARG A 60 -3.57 -1.08 -6.88
C ARG A 60 -4.08 0.35 -7.03
N ILE A 61 -3.16 1.30 -7.09
CA ILE A 61 -3.42 2.61 -7.70
C ILE A 61 -3.27 2.41 -9.21
N ASP A 62 -4.40 2.41 -9.92
CA ASP A 62 -4.43 1.99 -11.33
C ASP A 62 -4.22 3.17 -12.29
N THR A 63 -4.47 4.42 -11.85
CA THR A 63 -4.35 5.64 -12.68
C THR A 63 -3.55 6.75 -12.00
N LEU A 64 -3.10 7.73 -12.80
CA LEU A 64 -2.45 8.94 -12.28
C LEU A 64 -3.40 9.81 -11.44
N ASP A 65 -4.68 9.90 -11.82
CA ASP A 65 -5.68 10.66 -11.06
C ASP A 65 -5.87 10.06 -9.65
N GLU A 66 -5.90 8.73 -9.54
CA GLU A 66 -5.96 8.05 -8.24
C GLU A 66 -4.74 8.32 -7.37
N LEU A 67 -3.55 8.37 -7.99
CA LEU A 67 -2.31 8.73 -7.32
C LEU A 67 -2.35 10.18 -6.81
N GLU A 68 -2.87 11.12 -7.61
CA GLU A 68 -3.07 12.50 -7.16
C GLU A 68 -4.03 12.58 -5.97
N TYR A 69 -5.13 11.83 -6.01
CA TYR A 69 -6.07 11.75 -4.88
C TYR A 69 -5.39 11.18 -3.63
N PHE A 70 -4.58 10.14 -3.77
CA PHE A 70 -3.84 9.53 -2.66
C PHE A 70 -2.85 10.54 -2.04
N ASN A 71 -2.05 11.21 -2.86
CA ASN A 71 -1.07 12.21 -2.40
C ASN A 71 -1.73 13.41 -1.70
N ASN A 72 -3.00 13.69 -2.00
CA ASN A 72 -3.78 14.73 -1.32
C ASN A 72 -4.50 14.25 -0.06
N GLY A 73 -4.30 12.99 0.36
CA GLY A 73 -4.99 12.39 1.51
C GLY A 73 -6.44 12.03 1.23
N GLY A 74 -6.85 11.99 -0.04
CA GLY A 74 -8.17 11.62 -0.50
C GLY A 74 -8.78 12.59 -1.50
N ILE A 75 -9.81 12.11 -2.20
CA ILE A 75 -10.51 12.84 -3.26
C ILE A 75 -11.21 14.09 -2.73
N LEU A 76 -11.82 14.03 -1.53
CA LEU A 76 -12.48 15.18 -0.95
C LEU A 76 -11.49 16.31 -0.69
N GLN A 77 -10.33 15.98 -0.10
CA GLN A 77 -9.28 16.96 0.18
C GLN A 77 -8.70 17.55 -1.11
N TYR A 78 -8.49 16.72 -2.13
CA TYR A 78 -8.08 17.18 -3.47
C TYR A 78 -9.05 18.20 -4.07
N VAL A 79 -10.36 17.89 -4.06
CA VAL A 79 -11.39 18.77 -4.63
C VAL A 79 -11.50 20.08 -3.85
N LEU A 80 -11.53 20.02 -2.51
CA LEU A 80 -11.62 21.22 -1.67
C LEU A 80 -10.44 22.17 -1.89
N ARG A 81 -9.20 21.64 -2.00
CA ARG A 81 -8.00 22.43 -2.30
C ARG A 81 -8.08 23.09 -3.68
N ARG A 82 -8.64 22.40 -4.69
CA ARG A 82 -8.83 22.97 -6.03
C ARG A 82 -9.90 24.06 -6.10
N LEU A 83 -10.94 23.99 -5.26
CA LEU A 83 -11.99 25.00 -5.19
C LEU A 83 -11.57 26.26 -4.42
N ALA A 84 -10.60 26.13 -3.50
CA ALA A 84 -10.03 27.25 -2.75
C ALA A 84 -8.89 27.96 -3.50
N ALA A 85 -8.47 27.45 -4.66
CA ALA A 85 -7.39 27.96 -5.50
C ALA A 85 -7.89 28.99 -6.53
#